data_AF-A0A1F3B7Y0-F1
#
_entry.id   AF-A0A1F3B7Y0-F1
#
_cell.length_a   1.000
_cell.length_b   1.000
_cell.length_c   1.000
_cell.angle_alpha   90.00
_cell.angle_beta   90.00
_cell.angle_gamma   90.00
#
_symmetry.space_group_name_H-M   'P 1'
#
loop_
_entity.id
_entity.type
_entity.pdbx_description
1 polymer ?
#
loop_
_entity_poly.entity_id
_entity_poly.type
_entity_poly.pdbx_seq_one_letter_code
_entity_poly.pdbx_strand_id
1 'polypeptide(L)'
;KPELRLDENYQRTYFTDLPLLTQDGKEVRFYTDMLKGKVVLVSFIYTNCTEVCPILMPNLVRIQELLGDGSGRDVSLISISVDPVDDTPEVLKKYGEKYGAKDGWTFLTGKKENVDLVVYKLGQYTEDFEDHSMLFLLGDVKNARWAKMRGDMPPETIAARLLDLLEKR
;
A
#
# COMPACT_ATOMS: atom_id res chain seq x y z
N LYS A 1 16.04 -12.73 26.34
CA LYS A 1 16.64 -12.12 25.12
C LYS A 1 15.93 -10.79 24.91
N PRO A 2 16.61 -9.65 24.79
CA PRO A 2 15.92 -8.43 24.43
C PRO A 2 15.43 -8.62 23.00
N GLU A 3 14.11 -8.62 22.83
CA GLU A 3 13.49 -8.55 21.51
C GLU A 3 14.05 -7.31 20.82
N LEU A 4 14.64 -7.47 19.64
CA LEU A 4 14.97 -6.36 18.75
C LEU A 4 13.65 -5.67 18.39
N ARG A 5 13.19 -4.76 19.24
CA ARG A 5 12.17 -3.78 18.88
C ARG A 5 12.87 -2.89 17.86
N LEU A 6 12.52 -3.08 16.58
CA LEU A 6 12.90 -2.14 15.53
C LEU A 6 12.31 -0.79 15.92
N ASP A 7 13.15 0.09 16.47
CA ASP A 7 12.71 1.42 16.86
C ASP A 7 12.24 2.21 15.64
N GLU A 8 11.48 3.28 15.89
CA GLU A 8 10.90 4.10 14.84
C GLU A 8 11.97 4.61 13.86
N ASN A 9 13.16 4.95 14.36
CA ASN A 9 14.25 5.48 13.54
C ASN A 9 14.80 4.43 12.57
N TYR A 10 14.94 3.18 13.03
CA TYR A 10 15.30 2.06 12.17
C TYR A 10 14.26 1.84 11.08
N GLN A 11 12.96 1.82 11.43
CA GLN A 11 11.90 1.59 10.45
C GLN A 11 11.82 2.73 9.42
N ARG A 12 11.94 3.99 9.87
CA ARG A 12 12.01 5.16 8.99
C ARG A 12 13.19 5.08 8.03
N THR A 13 14.34 4.64 8.52
CA THR A 13 15.55 4.46 7.69
C THR A 13 15.37 3.32 6.69
N TYR A 14 14.77 2.21 7.12
CA TYR A 14 14.56 1.03 6.29
C TYR A 14 13.57 1.30 5.15
N PHE A 15 12.36 1.78 5.47
CA PHE A 15 11.32 2.07 4.48
C PHE A 15 11.56 3.38 3.72
N THR A 16 12.52 4.18 4.16
CA THR A 16 12.80 5.53 3.69
C THR A 16 11.67 6.52 3.98
N ASP A 17 12.03 7.80 4.06
CA ASP A 17 11.09 8.90 4.26
C ASP A 17 11.05 9.81 3.02
N LEU A 18 11.19 9.19 1.85
CA LEU A 18 11.23 9.87 0.55
C LEU A 18 9.88 10.53 0.25
N PRO A 19 9.91 11.67 -0.45
CA PRO A 19 8.69 12.34 -0.89
C PRO A 19 8.05 11.59 -2.07
N LEU A 20 6.75 11.35 -1.96
CA LEU A 20 5.87 10.81 -3.00
C LEU A 20 4.67 11.76 -3.17
N LEU A 21 3.88 11.53 -4.22
CA LEU A 21 2.66 12.29 -4.52
C LEU A 21 1.43 11.40 -4.33
N THR A 22 0.39 11.92 -3.71
CA THR A 22 -0.94 11.27 -3.70
C THR A 22 -1.68 11.49 -5.01
N GLN A 23 -2.80 10.81 -5.21
CA GLN A 23 -3.72 11.05 -6.32
C GLN A 23 -4.27 12.48 -6.39
N ASP A 24 -4.24 13.23 -5.28
CA ASP A 24 -4.67 14.63 -5.24
C ASP A 24 -3.51 15.62 -5.48
N GLY A 25 -2.34 15.12 -5.90
CA GLY A 25 -1.14 15.93 -6.15
C GLY A 25 -0.46 16.42 -4.87
N LYS A 26 -0.84 15.91 -3.70
CA LYS A 26 -0.24 16.29 -2.42
C LYS A 26 1.07 15.55 -2.21
N GLU A 27 2.14 16.28 -1.88
CA GLU A 27 3.39 15.66 -1.43
C GLU A 27 3.22 15.06 -0.03
N VAL A 28 3.69 13.81 0.14
CA VAL A 28 3.70 13.07 1.40
C VAL A 28 5.05 12.39 1.60
N ARG A 29 5.45 12.23 2.85
CA ARG A 29 6.62 11.44 3.26
C ARG A 29 6.21 9.99 3.46
N PHE A 30 6.81 9.07 2.70
CA PHE A 30 6.35 7.67 2.67
C PHE A 30 6.26 7.04 4.06
N TYR A 31 7.33 7.04 4.86
CA TYR A 31 7.25 6.49 6.21
C TYR A 31 6.36 7.34 7.13
N THR A 32 6.67 8.62 7.28
CA THR A 32 6.07 9.47 8.31
C THR A 32 4.57 9.66 8.13
N ASP A 33 4.10 9.86 6.91
CA ASP A 33 2.70 10.15 6.63
C ASP A 33 1.89 8.89 6.30
N MET A 34 2.51 7.90 5.65
CA MET A 34 1.78 6.72 5.15
C MET A 34 1.88 5.50 6.06
N LEU A 35 2.99 5.30 6.77
CA LEU A 35 3.24 4.07 7.53
C LEU A 35 3.20 4.26 9.05
N LYS A 36 3.81 5.33 9.56
CA LYS A 36 4.10 5.51 10.98
C LYS A 36 2.86 5.31 11.84
N GLY A 37 2.93 4.31 12.72
CA GLY A 37 1.89 4.04 13.71
C GLY A 37 0.58 3.48 13.14
N LYS A 38 0.54 3.05 11.88
CA LYS A 38 -0.67 2.52 11.21
C LYS A 38 -0.62 1.01 11.03
N VAL A 39 -1.79 0.40 10.88
CA VAL A 39 -1.91 -0.87 10.18
C VAL A 39 -2.18 -0.55 8.72
N VAL A 40 -1.44 -1.17 7.80
CA VAL A 40 -1.50 -0.87 6.38
C VAL A 40 -1.71 -2.12 5.55
N LEU A 41 -2.44 -1.97 4.45
CA LEU A 41 -2.37 -2.87 3.31
C LEU A 41 -1.72 -2.10 2.17
N VAL A 42 -0.57 -2.56 1.69
CA VAL A 42 0.13 -2.01 0.53
C VAL A 42 -0.08 -2.94 -0.66
N SER A 43 -0.52 -2.36 -1.77
CA SER A 43 -0.68 -2.99 -3.07
C SER A 43 0.16 -2.25 -4.11
N PHE A 44 0.57 -2.96 -5.15
CA PHE A 44 1.38 -2.44 -6.25
C PHE A 44 0.54 -2.56 -7.51
N ILE A 45 0.43 -1.48 -8.29
CA ILE A 45 -0.45 -1.39 -9.46
C ILE A 45 0.25 -0.63 -10.58
N TYR A 46 -0.27 -0.74 -11.79
CA TYR A 46 -0.08 0.27 -12.83
C TYR A 46 -1.38 0.41 -13.62
N THR A 47 -1.77 1.62 -14.02
CA THR A 47 -3.16 1.84 -14.50
C THR A 47 -3.44 1.25 -15.88
N ASN A 48 -2.39 1.01 -16.67
CA ASN A 48 -2.47 0.34 -17.97
C ASN A 48 -2.54 -1.20 -17.89
N CYS A 49 -2.52 -1.79 -16.69
CA CYS A 49 -2.60 -3.25 -16.53
C CYS A 49 -3.98 -3.78 -16.93
N THR A 50 -4.04 -4.60 -17.99
CA THR A 50 -5.30 -5.15 -18.52
C THR A 50 -5.63 -6.56 -18.00
N GLU A 51 -4.71 -7.21 -17.31
CA GLU A 51 -4.87 -8.62 -16.91
C GLU A 51 -5.12 -8.78 -15.41
N VAL A 52 -4.16 -8.35 -14.58
CA VAL A 52 -4.15 -8.63 -13.14
C VAL A 52 -4.93 -7.60 -12.35
N CYS A 53 -4.71 -6.31 -12.59
CA CYS A 53 -5.36 -5.25 -11.83
C CYS A 53 -6.91 -5.30 -11.88
N PRO A 54 -7.57 -5.66 -13.00
CA PRO A 54 -9.01 -5.87 -13.02
C PRO A 54 -9.53 -6.94 -12.06
N ILE A 55 -8.68 -7.89 -11.65
CA ILE A 55 -8.99 -8.93 -10.66
C ILE A 55 -8.74 -8.41 -9.24
N LEU A 56 -7.64 -7.67 -9.03
CA LEU A 56 -7.21 -7.21 -7.71
C LEU A 56 -8.02 -6.01 -7.18
N MET A 57 -8.39 -5.08 -8.05
CA MET A 57 -9.06 -3.85 -7.64
C MET A 57 -10.45 -4.11 -7.01
N PRO A 58 -11.33 -4.96 -7.57
CA PRO A 58 -12.58 -5.33 -6.89
C PRO A 58 -12.36 -5.97 -5.52
N ASN A 59 -11.29 -6.75 -5.34
CA ASN A 59 -10.95 -7.33 -4.04
C ASN A 59 -10.56 -6.25 -3.02
N LEU A 60 -9.77 -5.25 -3.42
CA LEU A 60 -9.41 -4.11 -2.57
C LEU A 60 -10.64 -3.27 -2.19
N VAL A 61 -11.56 -3.04 -3.12
CA VAL A 61 -12.86 -2.39 -2.84
C VAL A 61 -13.64 -3.20 -1.81
N ARG A 62 -13.74 -4.50 -1.99
CA ARG A 62 -14.44 -5.38 -1.04
C ARG A 62 -13.78 -5.39 0.34
N ILE A 63 -12.45 -5.40 0.41
CA ILE A 63 -11.70 -5.27 1.66
C ILE A 63 -12.03 -3.93 2.32
N GLN A 64 -12.03 -2.82 1.57
CA GLN A 64 -12.38 -1.50 2.11
C GLN A 64 -13.80 -1.48 2.70
N GLU A 65 -14.77 -2.09 2.03
CA GLU A 65 -16.14 -2.22 2.53
C GLU A 65 -16.21 -3.04 3.83
N LEU A 66 -15.49 -4.15 3.89
CA LEU A 66 -15.45 -5.03 5.07
C LEU A 66 -14.79 -4.35 6.29
N LEU A 67 -13.83 -3.45 6.06
CA LEU A 67 -13.23 -2.63 7.11
C LEU A 67 -14.20 -1.55 7.64
N GLY A 68 -15.19 -1.14 6.85
CA GLY A 68 -16.18 -0.12 7.21
C GLY A 68 -15.53 1.16 7.71
N ASP A 69 -16.03 1.69 8.83
CA ASP A 69 -15.49 2.89 9.50
C ASP A 69 -14.05 2.72 10.05
N GLY A 70 -13.52 1.50 10.04
CA GLY A 70 -12.12 1.21 10.35
C GLY A 70 -11.17 1.57 9.21
N SER A 71 -11.66 1.70 7.97
CA SER A 71 -10.86 2.22 6.84
C SER A 71 -10.48 3.68 7.10
N GLY A 72 -9.20 4.01 6.92
CA GLY A 72 -8.63 5.34 7.16
C GLY A 72 -8.42 5.70 8.64
N ARG A 73 -9.19 5.10 9.55
CA ARG A 73 -9.07 5.29 11.01
C ARG A 73 -8.10 4.30 11.65
N ASP A 74 -8.31 3.01 11.40
CA ASP A 74 -7.57 1.91 12.00
C ASP A 74 -6.63 1.24 10.98
N VAL A 75 -7.10 1.07 9.74
CA VAL A 75 -6.32 0.51 8.61
C VAL A 75 -6.23 1.51 7.47
N SER A 76 -5.04 1.72 6.92
CA SER A 76 -4.85 2.48 5.67
C SER A 76 -4.58 1.56 4.48
N LEU A 77 -5.34 1.74 3.42
CA LEU A 77 -5.09 1.10 2.12
C LEU A 77 -4.16 2.01 1.32
N ILE A 78 -3.08 1.44 0.78
CA ILE A 78 -2.07 2.15 0.00
C ILE A 78 -1.87 1.39 -1.30
N SER A 79 -2.09 2.05 -2.43
CA SER A 79 -1.75 1.52 -3.75
C SER A 79 -0.60 2.33 -4.33
N ILE A 80 0.55 1.71 -4.55
CA ILE A 80 1.73 2.36 -5.12
C ILE A 80 1.77 2.02 -6.60
N SER A 81 1.84 3.04 -7.46
CA SER A 81 2.11 2.81 -8.88
C SER A 81 3.54 2.32 -9.07
N VAL A 82 3.74 1.25 -9.83
CA VAL A 82 5.06 0.79 -10.30
C VAL A 82 5.46 1.41 -11.64
N ASP A 83 4.56 2.16 -12.27
CA ASP A 83 4.78 2.92 -13.50
C ASP A 83 4.50 4.43 -13.30
N PRO A 84 5.35 5.13 -12.54
CA PRO A 84 5.13 6.53 -12.20
C PRO A 84 5.36 7.50 -13.36
N VAL A 85 5.82 7.01 -14.53
CA VAL A 85 6.00 7.84 -15.73
C VAL A 85 4.64 8.10 -16.38
N ASP A 86 3.79 7.07 -16.49
CA ASP A 86 2.46 7.19 -17.07
C ASP A 86 1.37 7.44 -16.00
N ASP A 87 1.54 6.90 -14.79
CA ASP A 87 0.58 7.05 -13.69
C ASP A 87 0.78 8.36 -12.92
N THR A 88 0.38 9.48 -13.53
CA THR A 88 0.34 10.79 -12.85
C THR A 88 -0.73 10.81 -11.74
N PRO A 89 -0.68 11.77 -10.79
CA PRO A 89 -1.72 11.94 -9.78
C PRO A 89 -3.14 11.95 -10.36
N GLU A 90 -3.35 12.66 -11.47
CA GLU A 90 -4.65 12.78 -12.13
C GLU A 90 -5.13 11.45 -12.74
N VAL A 91 -4.20 10.66 -13.28
CA VAL A 91 -4.48 9.31 -13.80
C VAL A 91 -4.88 8.38 -12.66
N LEU A 92 -4.12 8.39 -11.57
CA LEU A 92 -4.42 7.60 -10.36
C LEU A 92 -5.74 7.99 -9.72
N LYS A 93 -6.08 9.29 -9.71
CA LYS A 93 -7.36 9.77 -9.19
C LYS A 93 -8.53 9.19 -9.96
N LYS A 94 -8.50 9.31 -11.29
CA LYS A 94 -9.51 8.71 -12.18
C LYS A 94 -9.58 7.20 -12.03
N TYR A 95 -8.43 6.55 -11.84
CA TYR A 95 -8.36 5.12 -11.63
C TYR A 95 -9.04 4.70 -10.31
N GLY A 96 -8.75 5.38 -9.20
CA GLY A 96 -9.42 5.16 -7.92
C GLY A 96 -10.94 5.40 -8.01
N GLU A 97 -11.36 6.50 -8.64
CA GLU A 97 -12.78 6.83 -8.86
C GLU A 97 -13.50 5.76 -9.70
N LYS A 98 -12.85 5.24 -10.76
CA LYS A 98 -13.39 4.17 -11.61
C LYS A 98 -13.73 2.91 -10.82
N TYR A 99 -12.93 2.55 -9.82
CA TYR A 99 -13.16 1.38 -8.98
C TYR A 99 -13.99 1.69 -7.72
N GLY A 100 -14.30 2.96 -7.46
CA GLY A 100 -15.06 3.36 -6.28
C GLY A 100 -14.24 3.34 -4.98
N ALA A 101 -12.93 3.58 -5.06
CA ALA A 101 -12.09 3.75 -3.88
C ALA A 101 -12.58 4.94 -3.03
N LYS A 102 -12.72 4.71 -1.73
CA LYS A 102 -13.22 5.71 -0.75
C LYS A 102 -12.10 6.22 0.16
N ASP A 103 -12.45 7.14 1.05
CA ASP A 103 -11.56 7.65 2.09
C ASP A 103 -10.86 6.53 2.88
N GLY A 104 -9.60 6.77 3.22
CA GLY A 104 -8.73 5.76 3.83
C GLY A 104 -7.96 4.88 2.82
N TRP A 105 -8.19 5.07 1.52
CA TRP A 105 -7.38 4.49 0.45
C TRP A 105 -6.62 5.59 -0.31
N THR A 106 -5.30 5.55 -0.24
CA THR A 106 -4.40 6.49 -0.93
C THR A 106 -3.66 5.80 -2.05
N PHE A 107 -3.57 6.47 -3.20
CA PHE A 107 -2.76 6.03 -4.34
C PHE A 107 -1.51 6.90 -4.37
N LEU A 108 -0.34 6.29 -4.57
CA LEU A 108 0.96 6.96 -4.54
C LEU A 108 1.69 6.81 -5.86
N THR A 109 2.30 7.91 -6.31
CA THR A 109 3.23 8.01 -7.44
C THR A 109 4.35 9.00 -7.09
N GLY A 110 5.18 9.41 -8.03
CA GLY A 110 6.16 10.46 -7.83
C GLY A 110 7.34 10.38 -8.79
N LYS A 111 8.49 10.89 -8.36
CA LYS A 111 9.73 10.71 -9.13
C LYS A 111 10.06 9.22 -9.21
N LYS A 112 10.40 8.74 -10.41
CA LYS A 112 10.68 7.33 -10.67
C LYS A 112 11.69 6.76 -9.68
N GLU A 113 12.78 7.48 -9.41
CA GLU A 113 13.84 7.02 -8.52
C GLU A 113 13.36 6.83 -7.07
N ASN A 114 12.41 7.66 -6.62
CA ASN A 114 11.83 7.55 -5.29
C ASN A 114 10.88 6.35 -5.20
N VAL A 115 10.02 6.20 -6.21
CA VAL A 115 9.06 5.09 -6.30
C VAL A 115 9.81 3.76 -6.37
N ASP A 116 10.78 3.64 -7.28
CA ASP A 116 11.61 2.45 -7.44
C ASP A 116 12.28 2.05 -6.11
N LEU A 117 12.88 3.02 -5.39
CA LEU A 117 13.54 2.74 -4.11
C LEU A 117 12.55 2.33 -3.02
N VAL A 118 11.38 2.96 -2.93
CA VAL A 118 10.32 2.57 -1.98
C VAL A 118 9.85 1.15 -2.27
N VAL A 119 9.53 0.84 -3.53
CA VAL A 119 9.09 -0.49 -3.98
C VAL A 119 10.19 -1.54 -3.75
N TYR A 120 11.46 -1.19 -3.95
CA TYR A 120 12.62 -2.03 -3.65
C TYR A 120 12.73 -2.35 -2.15
N LYS A 121 12.55 -1.36 -1.26
CA LYS A 121 12.57 -1.59 0.20
C LYS A 121 11.42 -2.44 0.70
N LEU A 122 10.29 -2.39 0.01
CA LEU A 122 9.14 -3.27 0.23
C LEU A 122 9.35 -4.67 -0.38
N GLY A 123 10.45 -4.88 -1.11
CA GLY A 123 10.85 -6.14 -1.69
C GLY A 123 9.98 -6.57 -2.86
N GLN A 124 9.41 -5.61 -3.61
CA GLN A 124 8.51 -5.84 -4.75
C GLN A 124 9.02 -5.23 -6.05
N TYR A 125 10.27 -4.73 -6.07
CA TYR A 125 10.87 -4.15 -7.27
C TYR A 125 11.25 -5.23 -8.27
N THR A 126 10.96 -4.96 -9.54
CA THR A 126 11.33 -5.75 -10.71
C THR A 126 11.94 -4.82 -11.76
N GLU A 127 12.82 -5.34 -12.61
CA GLU A 127 13.39 -4.53 -13.71
C GLU A 127 12.32 -4.17 -14.74
N ASP A 128 11.46 -5.13 -15.06
CA ASP A 128 10.23 -4.93 -15.80
C ASP A 128 9.07 -4.80 -14.80
N PHE A 129 8.43 -3.64 -14.74
CA PHE A 129 7.33 -3.41 -13.80
C PHE A 129 6.07 -4.22 -14.17
N GLU A 130 5.95 -4.71 -15.40
CA GLU A 130 4.85 -5.58 -15.82
C GLU A 130 4.91 -6.93 -15.08
N ASP A 131 6.11 -7.39 -14.71
CA ASP A 131 6.34 -8.60 -13.91
C ASP A 131 6.05 -8.42 -12.41
N HIS A 132 5.52 -7.27 -11.98
CA HIS A 132 5.28 -7.02 -10.57
C HIS A 132 4.29 -8.04 -9.98
N SER A 133 4.53 -8.39 -8.73
CA SER A 133 3.85 -9.47 -8.05
C SER A 133 2.44 -9.08 -7.58
N MET A 134 1.48 -10.01 -7.65
CA MET A 134 0.12 -9.87 -7.09
C MET A 134 0.05 -9.90 -5.55
N LEU A 135 1.16 -9.63 -4.87
CA LEU A 135 1.26 -9.74 -3.42
C LEU A 135 0.85 -8.43 -2.76
N PHE A 136 -0.07 -8.53 -1.81
CA PHE A 136 -0.34 -7.47 -0.85
C PHE A 136 0.58 -7.62 0.35
N LEU A 137 1.09 -6.50 0.84
CA LEU A 137 1.83 -6.42 2.10
C LEU A 137 0.88 -5.90 3.18
N LEU A 138 0.68 -6.69 4.22
CA LEU A 138 -0.11 -6.31 5.39
C LEU A 138 0.85 -6.04 6.54
N GLY A 139 0.83 -4.84 7.11
CA GLY A 139 1.80 -4.43 8.13
C GLY A 139 1.15 -3.77 9.34
N ASP A 140 1.42 -4.25 10.55
CA ASP A 140 1.34 -3.43 11.77
C ASP A 140 2.71 -2.81 12.00
N VAL A 141 2.87 -1.57 11.50
CA VAL A 141 4.15 -0.86 11.44
C VAL A 141 4.70 -0.64 12.84
N LYS A 142 3.85 -0.26 13.81
CA LYS A 142 4.26 0.00 15.19
C LYS A 142 4.99 -1.19 15.83
N ASN A 143 4.48 -2.39 15.60
CA ASN A 143 5.03 -3.62 16.16
C ASN A 143 5.95 -4.38 15.20
N ALA A 144 6.31 -3.78 14.05
CA ALA A 144 7.14 -4.37 13.01
C ALA A 144 6.66 -5.76 12.53
N ARG A 145 5.34 -5.98 12.52
CA ARG A 145 4.74 -7.26 12.09
C ARG A 145 4.25 -7.11 10.66
N TRP A 146 4.82 -7.89 9.76
CA TRP A 146 4.47 -7.88 8.33
C TRP A 146 4.07 -9.27 7.86
N ALA A 147 3.11 -9.32 6.94
CA ALA A 147 2.68 -10.52 6.25
C ALA A 147 2.53 -10.23 4.76
N LYS A 148 2.76 -11.26 3.93
CA LYS A 148 2.49 -11.22 2.50
C LYS A 148 1.27 -12.10 2.24
N MET A 149 0.32 -11.61 1.45
CA MET A 149 -0.84 -12.38 1.01
C MET A 149 -1.04 -12.18 -0.48
N ARG A 150 -1.51 -13.21 -1.19
CA ARG A 150 -1.89 -13.04 -2.59
C ARG A 150 -3.17 -12.21 -2.66
N GLY A 151 -3.23 -11.27 -3.59
CA GLY A 151 -4.37 -10.37 -3.75
C GLY A 151 -5.61 -11.04 -4.36
N ASP A 152 -5.47 -12.25 -4.91
CA ASP A 152 -6.58 -13.08 -5.42
C ASP A 152 -7.23 -13.96 -4.34
N MET A 153 -6.73 -13.94 -3.11
CA MET A 153 -7.39 -14.60 -1.98
C MET A 153 -8.75 -13.96 -1.67
N PRO A 154 -9.70 -14.69 -1.05
CA PRO A 154 -10.99 -14.13 -0.66
C PRO A 154 -10.82 -12.84 0.17
N PRO A 155 -11.48 -11.73 -0.19
CA PRO A 155 -11.42 -10.45 0.52
C PRO A 155 -11.65 -10.56 2.03
N GLU A 156 -12.57 -11.44 2.45
CA GLU A 156 -12.88 -11.72 3.85
C GLU A 156 -11.68 -12.28 4.60
N THR A 157 -10.86 -13.09 3.94
CA THR A 157 -9.64 -13.67 4.54
C THR A 157 -8.57 -12.59 4.75
N ILE A 158 -8.40 -11.69 3.77
CA ILE A 158 -7.45 -10.59 3.85
C ILE A 158 -7.90 -9.57 4.92
N ALA A 159 -9.19 -9.21 4.93
CA ALA A 159 -9.77 -8.32 5.93
C ALA A 159 -9.64 -8.90 7.35
N ALA A 160 -9.94 -10.18 7.56
CA ALA A 160 -9.76 -10.84 8.84
C ALA A 160 -8.29 -10.80 9.32
N ARG A 161 -7.33 -10.93 8.40
CA ARG A 161 -5.91 -10.79 8.73
C ARG A 161 -5.53 -9.37 9.16
N LEU A 162 -6.09 -8.35 8.51
CA LEU A 162 -5.88 -6.95 8.92
C LEU A 162 -6.44 -6.67 10.31
N LEU A 163 -7.62 -7.21 10.62
CA LEU A 163 -8.23 -7.10 11.95
C LEU A 163 -7.41 -7.82 13.02
N ASP A 164 -6.87 -9.02 12.73
CA ASP A 164 -5.95 -9.73 13.64
C ASP A 164 -4.66 -8.93 13.96
N LEU A 165 -4.16 -8.15 12.99
CA LEU A 165 -3.04 -7.25 13.21
C LEU A 165 -3.41 -6.07 14.12
N LEU A 166 -4.65 -5.59 14.06
CA LEU A 166 -5.15 -4.52 14.90
C LEU A 166 -5.42 -4.95 16.35
N GLU A 167 -5.98 -6.14 16.57
CA GLU A 167 -6.34 -6.60 17.93
C GLU A 167 -5.12 -6.95 18.79
N LYS A 168 -4.04 -7.37 18.15
CA LYS A 168 -2.81 -7.83 18.82
C LYS A 168 -1.78 -6.71 19.00
N ARG A 169 -2.23 -5.48 19.21
CA ARG A 169 -1.40 -4.26 19.27
C ARG A 169 -0.82 -3.93 20.63
#